data_AF-A0AAW0LYW4-F1
#
_entry.id   AF-A0AAW0LYW4-F1
#
_cell.length_a   1.000
_cell.length_b   1.000
_cell.length_c   1.000
_cell.angle_alpha   90.00
_cell.angle_beta   90.00
_cell.angle_gamma   90.00
#
_symmetry.space_group_name_H-M   'P 1'
#
loop_
_entity.id
_entity.type
_entity.pdbx_description
1 polymer ?
#
loop_
_entity_poly.entity_id
_entity_poly.type
_entity_poly.pdbx_seq_one_letter_code
_entity_poly.pdbx_strand_id
1 'polypeptide(L)'
;MGLQDSSFKKELQLAMSERDLCVVVDDKDSCVSQDNIEARLKYPNRPDRFANSEIDLHDDLQKLSIIVGAPELYLDLINLNAIPSILNLLAHDNTDITVDVDLTDPDVFEDDEESDELARVLVDMLVGNNVLELLVQNLLRLNDSDPNKMAAVYNTLTTVENLVEVKPAVAEMLWLSPFTKNC
;
A
#
# COMPACT_ATOMS: atom_id res chain seq x y z
N MET A 1 -10.82 -10.62 -15.70
CA MET A 1 -10.95 -12.00 -15.18
C MET A 1 -11.42 -11.80 -13.75
N GLY A 2 -12.74 -11.85 -13.55
CA GLY A 2 -13.44 -11.04 -12.55
C GLY A 2 -13.23 -11.51 -11.11
N LEU A 3 -12.96 -10.53 -10.23
CA LEU A 3 -13.09 -10.58 -8.78
C LEU A 3 -14.58 -10.66 -8.38
N GLN A 4 -15.30 -11.68 -8.85
CA GLN A 4 -16.73 -11.88 -8.56
C GLN A 4 -17.01 -13.17 -7.78
N ASP A 5 -16.02 -13.75 -7.10
CA ASP A 5 -16.31 -14.86 -6.20
C ASP A 5 -16.67 -14.32 -4.81
N SER A 6 -17.98 -14.21 -4.55
CA SER A 6 -18.54 -13.88 -3.23
C SER A 6 -18.00 -14.80 -2.12
N SER A 7 -17.53 -16.01 -2.47
CA SER A 7 -16.85 -16.91 -1.54
C SER A 7 -15.50 -16.35 -1.10
N PHE A 8 -14.73 -15.79 -2.01
CA PHE A 8 -13.40 -15.23 -1.73
C PHE A 8 -13.47 -13.96 -0.90
N LYS A 9 -14.43 -13.07 -1.19
CA LYS A 9 -14.71 -11.90 -0.32
C LYS A 9 -15.11 -12.32 1.10
N LYS A 10 -15.94 -13.36 1.24
CA LYS A 10 -16.31 -13.91 2.56
C LYS A 10 -15.14 -14.57 3.27
N GLU A 11 -14.27 -15.28 2.55
CA GLU A 11 -13.03 -15.84 3.12
C GLU A 11 -12.07 -14.73 3.57
N LEU A 12 -11.92 -13.65 2.81
CA LEU A 12 -11.14 -12.47 3.19
C LEU A 12 -11.73 -11.77 4.42
N GLN A 13 -13.05 -11.58 4.45
CA GLN A 13 -13.75 -10.98 5.59
C GLN A 13 -13.68 -11.88 6.84
N LEU A 14 -13.74 -13.22 6.67
CA LEU A 14 -13.45 -14.17 7.73
C LEU A 14 -11.98 -14.07 8.16
N ALA A 15 -11.01 -14.02 7.24
CA ALA A 15 -9.58 -13.94 7.56
C ALA A 15 -9.21 -12.65 8.30
N MET A 16 -9.86 -11.53 7.96
CA MET A 16 -9.78 -10.27 8.70
C MET A 16 -10.43 -10.37 10.10
N SER A 17 -11.50 -11.15 10.24
CA SER A 17 -12.15 -11.41 11.53
C SER A 17 -11.45 -12.48 12.39
N GLU A 18 -10.73 -13.42 11.79
CA GLU A 18 -10.16 -14.61 12.45
C GLU A 18 -8.68 -14.44 12.85
N ARG A 19 -8.08 -13.25 12.60
CA ARG A 19 -6.66 -12.95 12.86
C ARG A 19 -5.68 -13.75 12.00
N ASP A 20 -6.12 -14.28 10.86
CA ASP A 20 -5.26 -15.01 9.92
C ASP A 20 -4.64 -14.09 8.86
N LEU A 21 -4.85 -12.78 8.97
CA LEU A 21 -4.20 -11.79 8.12
C LEU A 21 -2.94 -11.25 8.82
N CYS A 22 -1.89 -12.06 8.79
CA CYS A 22 -0.49 -11.71 9.10
C CYS A 22 -0.03 -10.38 8.45
N VAL A 23 -0.73 -9.98 7.39
CA VAL A 23 -0.49 -8.75 6.61
C VAL A 23 -0.99 -7.48 7.32
N VAL A 24 -1.86 -7.58 8.32
CA VAL A 24 -2.62 -6.42 8.82
C VAL A 24 -2.50 -6.27 10.34
N VAL A 25 -1.26 -6.04 10.77
CA VAL A 25 -0.86 -5.06 11.81
C VAL A 25 -1.30 -5.33 13.27
N ASP A 26 -0.27 -5.48 14.11
CA ASP A 26 -0.30 -5.58 15.59
C ASP A 26 -1.11 -6.75 16.19
N ASP A 27 -0.67 -7.98 15.91
CA ASP A 27 -0.77 -9.07 16.90
C ASP A 27 0.57 -9.83 17.00
N LYS A 28 0.91 -10.24 18.22
CA LYS A 28 2.29 -10.19 18.75
C LYS A 28 3.28 -11.27 18.33
N ASP A 29 2.99 -12.12 17.34
CA ASP A 29 3.76 -13.37 17.20
C ASP A 29 4.30 -13.78 15.82
N SER A 30 4.07 -13.06 14.71
CA SER A 30 4.81 -13.30 13.43
C SER A 30 4.24 -12.40 12.33
N CYS A 31 4.85 -11.26 11.98
CA CYS A 31 4.55 -10.60 10.71
C CYS A 31 5.72 -10.77 9.74
N VAL A 32 5.43 -11.09 8.48
CA VAL A 32 6.46 -11.34 7.46
C VAL A 32 7.36 -10.10 7.26
N SER A 33 6.83 -8.90 7.51
CA SER A 33 7.64 -7.67 7.52
C SER A 33 8.63 -7.60 8.70
N GLN A 34 8.28 -8.09 9.90
CA GLN A 34 9.20 -8.17 11.04
C GLN A 34 10.30 -9.19 10.77
N ASP A 35 9.97 -10.37 10.24
CA ASP A 35 10.98 -11.37 9.88
C ASP A 35 11.95 -10.82 8.84
N ASN A 36 11.44 -10.06 7.86
CA ASN A 36 12.26 -9.38 6.87
C ASN A 36 13.19 -8.32 7.50
N ILE A 37 12.64 -7.45 8.36
CA ILE A 37 13.39 -6.41 9.07
C ILE A 37 14.45 -7.05 9.97
N GLU A 38 14.10 -8.08 10.73
CA GLU A 38 15.02 -8.80 11.61
C GLU A 38 16.13 -9.48 10.82
N ALA A 39 15.81 -10.13 9.70
CA ALA A 39 16.80 -10.74 8.82
C ALA A 39 17.74 -9.68 8.21
N ARG A 40 17.23 -8.51 7.81
CA ARG A 40 18.03 -7.37 7.33
C ARG A 40 18.92 -6.77 8.42
N LEU A 41 18.42 -6.64 9.66
CA LEU A 41 19.22 -6.18 10.80
C LEU A 41 20.33 -7.17 11.16
N LYS A 42 20.04 -8.48 11.07
CA LYS A 42 20.98 -9.54 11.41
C LYS A 42 22.00 -9.79 10.30
N TYR A 43 21.62 -9.57 9.05
CA TYR A 43 22.41 -9.89 7.86
C TYR A 43 22.37 -8.79 6.78
N PRO A 44 22.81 -7.55 7.08
CA PRO A 44 22.62 -6.39 6.21
C PRO A 44 23.30 -6.49 4.84
N ASN A 45 24.37 -7.29 4.74
CA ASN A 45 25.15 -7.46 3.50
C ASN A 45 24.91 -8.84 2.82
N ARG A 46 23.83 -9.54 3.19
CA ARG A 46 23.55 -10.91 2.72
C ARG A 46 22.10 -11.05 2.25
N PRO A 47 21.79 -10.56 1.04
CA PRO A 47 20.45 -10.65 0.47
C PRO A 47 19.91 -12.07 0.35
N ASP A 48 20.78 -13.08 0.27
CA ASP A 48 20.42 -14.49 0.32
C ASP A 48 19.68 -14.92 1.60
N ARG A 49 19.82 -14.15 2.70
CA ARG A 49 19.24 -14.48 4.00
C ARG A 49 17.82 -13.98 4.20
N PHE A 50 17.39 -13.00 3.43
CA PHE A 50 16.05 -12.41 3.53
C PHE A 50 15.23 -12.54 2.24
N ALA A 51 15.77 -13.17 1.19
CA ALA A 51 15.06 -13.39 -0.08
C ALA A 51 13.73 -14.16 0.09
N ASN A 52 13.71 -15.24 0.89
CA ASN A 52 12.48 -16.00 1.12
C ASN A 52 11.42 -15.15 1.84
N SER A 53 11.82 -14.39 2.87
CA SER A 53 10.90 -13.47 3.56
C SER A 53 10.46 -12.29 2.68
N GLU A 54 11.22 -11.89 1.66
CA GLU A 54 10.76 -10.89 0.66
C GLU A 54 9.71 -11.49 -0.28
N ILE A 55 9.84 -12.77 -0.66
CA ILE A 55 8.83 -13.48 -1.47
C ILE A 55 7.54 -13.64 -0.67
N ASP A 56 7.64 -14.07 0.59
CA ASP A 56 6.47 -14.20 1.45
C ASP A 56 5.78 -12.83 1.65
N LEU A 57 6.57 -11.75 1.75
CA LEU A 57 6.04 -10.38 1.88
C LEU A 57 5.34 -9.93 0.60
N HIS A 58 5.90 -10.26 -0.57
CA HIS A 58 5.27 -10.01 -1.86
C HIS A 58 3.91 -10.72 -1.95
N ASP A 59 3.83 -12.01 -1.63
CA ASP A 59 2.60 -12.79 -1.67
C ASP A 59 1.52 -12.22 -0.73
N ASP A 60 1.94 -11.68 0.42
CA ASP A 60 1.07 -11.01 1.37
C ASP A 60 0.57 -9.65 0.86
N LEU A 61 1.42 -8.86 0.20
CA LEU A 61 1.02 -7.61 -0.46
C LEU A 61 0.04 -7.85 -1.61
N GLN A 62 0.18 -8.95 -2.35
CA GLN A 62 -0.80 -9.33 -3.37
C GLN A 62 -2.19 -9.59 -2.77
N LYS A 63 -2.28 -10.14 -1.56
CA LYS A 63 -3.56 -10.29 -0.84
C LYS A 63 -4.13 -8.94 -0.41
N LEU A 64 -3.27 -8.01 0.00
CA LEU A 64 -3.68 -6.65 0.35
C LEU A 64 -4.29 -5.89 -0.84
N SER A 65 -3.71 -6.04 -2.04
CA SER A 65 -4.24 -5.43 -3.27
C SER A 65 -5.71 -5.83 -3.53
N ILE A 66 -6.10 -7.06 -3.17
CA ILE A 66 -7.49 -7.52 -3.28
C ILE A 66 -8.42 -6.76 -2.33
N ILE A 67 -7.94 -6.42 -1.12
CA ILE A 67 -8.70 -5.63 -0.13
C ILE A 67 -8.92 -4.22 -0.66
N VAL A 68 -7.93 -3.65 -1.36
CA VAL A 68 -8.09 -2.35 -2.03
C VAL A 68 -9.23 -2.40 -3.04
N GLY A 69 -9.46 -3.54 -3.71
CA GLY A 69 -10.60 -3.81 -4.59
C GLY A 69 -11.99 -3.90 -3.92
N ALA A 70 -12.08 -3.76 -2.60
CA ALA A 70 -13.30 -3.97 -1.81
C ALA A 70 -13.50 -2.84 -0.78
N PRO A 71 -14.17 -1.73 -1.14
CA PRO A 71 -14.32 -0.56 -0.27
C PRO A 71 -15.00 -0.88 1.07
N GLU A 72 -15.87 -1.89 1.11
CA GLU A 72 -16.52 -2.36 2.33
C GLU A 72 -15.54 -2.80 3.43
N LEU A 73 -14.29 -3.12 3.06
CA LEU A 73 -13.22 -3.54 3.98
C LEU A 73 -12.31 -2.38 4.43
N TYR A 74 -12.47 -1.16 3.88
CA TYR A 74 -11.60 -0.03 4.21
C TYR A 74 -11.73 0.39 5.68
N LEU A 75 -12.94 0.33 6.24
CA LEU A 75 -13.15 0.63 7.66
C LEU A 75 -12.45 -0.38 8.56
N ASP A 76 -12.45 -1.66 8.18
CA ASP A 76 -11.76 -2.71 8.93
C ASP A 76 -10.24 -2.49 8.88
N LEU A 77 -9.70 -2.12 7.70
CA LEU A 77 -8.28 -1.77 7.54
C LEU A 77 -7.85 -0.61 8.45
N ILE A 78 -8.72 0.40 8.59
CA ILE A 78 -8.52 1.55 9.47
C ILE A 78 -8.61 1.15 10.94
N ASN A 79 -9.61 0.33 11.30
CA ASN A 79 -9.81 -0.14 12.67
C ASN A 79 -8.67 -1.05 13.17
N LEU A 80 -8.05 -1.81 12.26
CA LEU A 80 -6.86 -2.62 12.52
C LEU A 80 -5.56 -1.78 12.55
N ASN A 81 -5.65 -0.46 12.38
CA ASN A 81 -4.51 0.46 12.35
C ASN A 81 -3.44 0.03 11.32
N ALA A 82 -3.88 -0.42 10.15
CA ALA A 82 -2.98 -1.06 9.21
C ALA A 82 -2.14 -0.10 8.36
N ILE A 83 -2.75 1.05 8.10
CA ILE A 83 -2.26 2.07 7.18
C ILE A 83 -0.80 2.48 7.44
N PRO A 84 -0.36 2.75 8.69
CA PRO A 84 1.03 3.15 8.93
C PRO A 84 2.04 2.07 8.54
N SER A 85 1.75 0.80 8.80
CA SER A 85 2.65 -0.31 8.49
C SER A 85 2.77 -0.53 6.98
N ILE A 86 1.64 -0.42 6.27
CA ILE A 86 1.62 -0.51 4.81
C ILE A 86 2.38 0.65 4.19
N LEU A 87 2.17 1.88 4.67
CA LEU A 87 2.86 3.06 4.19
C LEU A 87 4.38 3.00 4.44
N ASN A 88 4.82 2.40 5.55
CA ASN A 88 6.26 2.18 5.79
C ASN A 88 6.93 1.31 4.71
N LEU A 89 6.17 0.43 4.05
CA LEU A 89 6.70 -0.40 2.95
C LEU A 89 7.01 0.44 1.70
N LEU A 90 6.40 1.61 1.49
CA LEU A 90 6.77 2.52 0.39
C LEU A 90 8.21 3.06 0.52
N ALA A 91 8.79 3.03 1.72
CA ALA A 91 10.17 3.41 1.97
C ALA A 91 11.16 2.23 1.90
N HIS A 92 10.71 1.04 1.49
CA HIS A 92 11.53 -0.17 1.51
C HIS A 92 12.65 -0.16 0.46
N ASP A 93 13.86 -0.61 0.81
CA ASP A 93 15.03 -0.56 -0.09
C ASP A 93 14.85 -1.38 -1.37
N ASN A 94 14.14 -2.51 -1.29
CA ASN A 94 13.78 -3.29 -2.47
C ASN A 94 12.62 -2.58 -3.19
N THR A 95 12.89 -2.12 -4.41
CA THR A 95 11.90 -1.44 -5.25
C THR A 95 10.73 -2.34 -5.62
N ASP A 96 10.94 -3.65 -5.74
CA ASP A 96 9.86 -4.58 -6.09
C ASP A 96 8.77 -4.57 -5.02
N ILE A 97 9.14 -4.61 -3.73
CA ILE A 97 8.19 -4.47 -2.61
C ILE A 97 7.42 -3.14 -2.69
N THR A 98 8.06 -2.07 -3.15
CA THR A 98 7.38 -0.77 -3.26
C THR A 98 6.47 -0.66 -4.48
N VAL A 99 6.70 -1.49 -5.51
CA VAL A 99 5.78 -1.67 -6.64
C VAL A 99 4.53 -2.41 -6.18
N ASP A 100 4.70 -3.40 -5.29
CA ASP A 100 3.61 -4.24 -4.78
C ASP A 100 2.69 -3.52 -3.79
N VAL A 101 3.15 -2.42 -3.20
CA VAL A 101 2.30 -1.56 -2.37
C VAL A 101 1.44 -0.70 -3.29
N ASP A 102 0.33 -1.27 -3.73
CA ASP A 102 -0.75 -0.54 -4.40
C ASP A 102 -1.91 -0.34 -3.43
N LEU A 103 -2.27 0.91 -3.19
CA LEU A 103 -3.23 1.34 -2.16
C LEU A 103 -4.53 1.87 -2.74
N THR A 104 -4.62 1.91 -4.07
CA THR A 104 -5.72 2.55 -4.79
C THR A 104 -6.04 1.73 -6.03
N ASP A 105 -7.26 1.24 -6.13
CA ASP A 105 -7.72 0.52 -7.31
C ASP A 105 -8.66 1.46 -8.11
N PRO A 106 -8.31 1.82 -9.36
CA PRO A 106 -9.12 2.73 -10.17
C PRO A 106 -10.50 2.14 -10.53
N ASP A 107 -10.66 0.82 -10.51
CA ASP A 107 -11.92 0.14 -10.86
C ASP A 107 -12.90 0.08 -9.67
N VAL A 108 -12.51 0.58 -8.49
CA VAL A 108 -13.34 0.56 -7.27
C VAL A 108 -14.33 1.72 -7.20
N PHE A 109 -14.11 2.77 -7.98
CA PHE A 109 -14.92 3.99 -7.98
C PHE A 109 -16.17 3.89 -8.88
N GLU A 110 -16.65 2.67 -9.17
CA GLU A 110 -17.78 2.44 -10.07
C GLU A 110 -19.15 2.66 -9.36
N ASP A 111 -19.75 3.84 -9.58
CA ASP A 111 -21.19 4.16 -9.54
C ASP A 111 -21.98 3.92 -8.23
N ASP A 112 -21.33 3.73 -7.06
CA ASP A 112 -22.00 3.65 -5.75
C ASP A 112 -21.55 4.79 -4.81
N GLU A 113 -22.51 5.60 -4.34
CA GLU A 113 -22.25 6.71 -3.40
C GLU A 113 -21.63 6.23 -2.07
N GLU A 114 -21.93 5.01 -1.63
CA GLU A 114 -21.35 4.43 -0.41
C GLU A 114 -19.86 4.10 -0.59
N SER A 115 -19.49 3.55 -1.75
CA SER A 115 -18.10 3.26 -2.13
C SER A 115 -17.25 4.53 -2.14
N ASP A 116 -17.78 5.61 -2.74
CA ASP A 116 -17.13 6.92 -2.79
C ASP A 116 -16.86 7.51 -1.40
N GLU A 117 -17.79 7.35 -0.46
CA GLU A 117 -17.60 7.83 0.92
C GLU A 117 -16.49 7.04 1.63
N LEU A 118 -16.49 5.72 1.50
CA LEU A 118 -15.45 4.84 2.06
C LEU A 118 -14.07 5.13 1.47
N ALA A 119 -13.99 5.34 0.16
CA ALA A 119 -12.77 5.74 -0.52
C ALA A 119 -12.23 7.07 0.02
N ARG A 120 -13.10 8.08 0.20
CA ARG A 120 -12.69 9.37 0.79
C ARG A 120 -12.16 9.22 2.21
N VAL A 121 -12.77 8.36 3.02
CA VAL A 121 -12.30 8.06 4.38
C VAL A 121 -10.91 7.41 4.35
N LEU A 122 -10.67 6.46 3.44
CA LEU A 122 -9.35 5.86 3.26
C LEU A 122 -8.32 6.91 2.84
N VAL A 123 -8.64 7.76 1.86
CA VAL A 123 -7.75 8.84 1.42
C VAL A 123 -7.42 9.80 2.56
N ASP A 124 -8.39 10.15 3.41
CA ASP A 124 -8.15 11.00 4.57
C ASP A 124 -7.19 10.35 5.57
N MET A 125 -7.31 9.04 5.80
CA MET A 125 -6.39 8.30 6.63
C MET A 125 -4.99 8.19 6.02
N LEU A 126 -4.88 7.98 4.71
CA LEU A 126 -3.60 7.94 4.00
C LEU A 126 -2.88 9.31 4.06
N VAL A 127 -3.60 10.40 3.78
CA VAL A 127 -3.09 11.77 3.86
C VAL A 127 -2.70 12.11 5.30
N GLY A 128 -3.51 11.72 6.29
CA GLY A 128 -3.20 11.89 7.71
C GLY A 128 -1.94 11.14 8.17
N ASN A 129 -1.52 10.10 7.44
CA ASN A 129 -0.30 9.32 7.68
C ASN A 129 0.84 9.69 6.70
N ASN A 130 0.82 10.90 6.12
CA ASN A 130 1.88 11.44 5.29
C ASN A 130 2.18 10.63 4.01
N VAL A 131 1.18 9.96 3.43
CA VAL A 131 1.35 9.22 2.16
C VAL A 131 2.01 10.06 1.06
N LEU A 132 1.66 11.35 0.95
CA LEU A 132 2.17 12.24 -0.09
C LEU A 132 3.68 12.45 0.02
N GLU A 133 4.19 12.60 1.25
CA GLU A 133 5.62 12.72 1.49
C GLU A 133 6.35 11.43 1.14
N LEU A 134 5.79 10.27 1.52
CA LEU A 134 6.36 8.96 1.22
C LEU A 134 6.39 8.66 -0.28
N LEU A 135 5.32 8.99 -1.01
CA LEU A 135 5.27 8.84 -2.47
C LEU A 135 6.29 9.75 -3.16
N VAL A 136 6.46 10.99 -2.72
CA VAL A 136 7.48 11.91 -3.28
C VAL A 136 8.88 11.40 -2.98
N GLN A 137 9.16 10.94 -1.75
CA GLN A 137 10.44 10.33 -1.40
C GLN A 137 10.70 9.07 -2.24
N ASN A 138 9.67 8.28 -2.51
CA ASN A 138 9.75 7.12 -3.39
C ASN A 138 10.13 7.53 -4.82
N LEU A 139 9.49 8.55 -5.39
CA LEU A 139 9.86 9.07 -6.70
C LEU A 139 11.30 9.59 -6.75
N LEU A 140 11.77 10.30 -5.72
CA LEU A 140 13.13 10.87 -5.69
C LEU A 140 14.25 9.82 -5.67
N ARG A 141 13.99 8.62 -5.11
CA ARG A 141 14.96 7.52 -5.10
C ARG A 141 14.87 6.62 -6.34
N LEU A 142 13.75 6.65 -7.06
CA LEU A 142 13.59 5.97 -8.32
C LEU A 142 14.34 6.76 -9.39
N ASN A 143 15.18 6.07 -10.15
CA ASN A 143 15.97 6.69 -11.21
C ASN A 143 15.30 6.38 -12.55
N ASP A 144 14.77 7.41 -13.21
CA ASP A 144 14.06 7.31 -14.50
C ASP A 144 14.94 6.75 -15.64
N SER A 145 16.25 6.64 -15.43
CA SER A 145 17.18 6.04 -16.38
C SER A 145 17.23 4.51 -16.31
N ASP A 146 16.68 3.89 -15.26
CA ASP A 146 16.65 2.44 -15.08
C ASP A 146 15.31 1.87 -15.56
N PRO A 147 15.27 1.14 -16.69
CA PRO A 147 14.04 0.55 -17.20
C PRO A 147 13.38 -0.42 -16.22
N ASN A 148 14.15 -1.00 -15.28
CA ASN A 148 13.59 -1.89 -14.25
C ASN A 148 12.81 -1.12 -13.18
N LYS A 149 13.02 0.20 -13.05
CA LYS A 149 12.34 1.06 -12.06
C LYS A 149 11.17 1.84 -12.64
N MET A 150 10.98 1.82 -13.95
CA MET A 150 9.88 2.53 -14.61
C MET A 150 8.51 2.07 -14.14
N ALA A 151 8.35 0.79 -13.82
CA ALA A 151 7.11 0.26 -13.25
C ALA A 151 6.79 0.91 -11.89
N ALA A 152 7.80 1.07 -11.02
CA ALA A 152 7.62 1.73 -9.72
C ALA A 152 7.27 3.22 -9.86
N VAL A 153 7.86 3.91 -10.84
CA VAL A 153 7.52 5.30 -11.14
C VAL A 153 6.07 5.40 -11.60
N TYR A 154 5.66 4.53 -12.53
CA TYR A 154 4.30 4.48 -13.03
C TYR A 154 3.29 4.22 -11.90
N ASN A 155 3.50 3.17 -11.09
CA ASN A 155 2.63 2.85 -9.98
C ASN A 155 2.51 4.02 -9.00
N THR A 156 3.62 4.66 -8.64
CA THR A 156 3.60 5.81 -7.73
C THR A 156 2.79 6.97 -8.29
N LEU A 157 2.91 7.26 -9.59
CA LEU A 157 2.12 8.30 -10.25
C LEU A 157 0.64 7.93 -10.36
N THR A 158 0.33 6.66 -10.66
CA THR A 158 -1.05 6.14 -10.66
C THR A 158 -1.70 6.28 -9.29
N THR A 159 -1.00 5.93 -8.21
CA THR A 159 -1.52 6.16 -6.86
C THR A 159 -1.81 7.64 -6.61
N VAL A 160 -0.91 8.55 -7.02
CA VAL A 160 -1.15 9.99 -6.89
C VAL A 160 -2.38 10.44 -7.68
N GLU A 161 -2.55 9.95 -8.91
CA GLU A 161 -3.72 10.24 -9.75
C GLU A 161 -5.01 9.79 -9.08
N ASN A 162 -5.05 8.55 -8.59
CA ASN A 162 -6.22 7.98 -7.91
C ASN A 162 -6.58 8.77 -6.63
N LEU A 163 -5.59 9.20 -5.83
CA LEU A 163 -5.83 10.03 -4.65
C LEU A 163 -6.47 11.39 -5.02
N VAL A 164 -6.03 11.98 -6.14
CA VAL A 164 -6.57 13.26 -6.64
C VAL A 164 -7.96 13.08 -7.23
N GLU A 165 -8.22 11.96 -7.90
CA GLU A 165 -9.53 11.62 -8.44
C GLU A 165 -10.59 11.51 -7.33
N VAL A 166 -10.29 10.76 -6.27
CA VAL A 166 -11.19 10.61 -5.10
C VAL A 166 -11.35 11.92 -4.34
N LYS A 167 -10.24 12.65 -4.15
CA LYS A 167 -10.21 13.90 -3.40
C LYS A 167 -9.37 14.97 -4.11
N PRO A 168 -9.99 15.83 -4.93
CA PRO A 168 -9.28 16.87 -5.69
C PRO A 168 -8.44 17.83 -4.83
N ALA A 169 -8.81 18.03 -3.56
CA ALA A 169 -8.03 18.83 -2.61
C ALA A 169 -6.61 18.28 -2.36
N VAL A 170 -6.35 16.99 -2.62
CA VAL A 170 -5.00 16.41 -2.53
C VAL A 170 -4.04 17.09 -3.51
N ALA A 171 -4.51 17.50 -4.69
CA ALA A 171 -3.69 18.21 -5.66
C ALA A 171 -3.19 19.56 -5.11
N GLU A 172 -4.06 20.29 -4.40
CA GLU A 172 -3.66 21.53 -3.73
C GLU A 172 -2.66 21.28 -2.61
N MET A 173 -2.83 20.20 -1.83
CA MET A 173 -1.88 19.81 -0.78
C MET A 173 -0.50 19.47 -1.36
N LEU A 174 -0.46 18.73 -2.47
CA LEU A 174 0.77 18.43 -3.21
C LEU A 174 1.46 19.71 -3.69
N TRP A 175 0.69 20.63 -4.29
CA TRP A 175 1.21 21.89 -4.80
C TRP A 175 1.76 22.82 -3.69
N LEU A 176 1.09 22.85 -2.54
CA LEU A 176 1.51 23.69 -1.40
C LEU A 176 2.63 23.06 -0.57
N SER A 177 2.91 21.77 -0.78
CA SER A 177 3.91 21.03 -0.03
C SER A 177 5.31 21.66 -0.18
N PRO A 178 6.18 21.56 0.84
CA PRO A 178 7.56 22.03 0.74
C PRO A 178 8.36 21.32 -0.36
N PHE A 179 7.96 20.10 -0.72
CA PHE A 179 8.69 19.22 -1.63
C PHE A 179 8.64 19.69 -3.08
N THR A 180 7.53 20.28 -3.52
CA THR A 180 7.34 20.77 -4.89
C THR A 180 7.87 22.19 -5.11
N LYS A 181 8.21 22.93 -4.03
CA LYS A 181 8.70 24.32 -4.12
C LYS A 181 10.13 24.45 -4.63
N ASN A 182 10.88 23.35 -4.73
CA ASN A 182 12.27 23.32 -5.20
C ASN A 182 12.45 22.63 -6.55
N CYS A 183 11.36 22.21 -7.21
CA CYS A 183 11.36 21.68 -8.57
C CYS A 183 11.11 22.78 -9.61
#